data_AF-A0A6L9MH87-F1
#
_entry.id   AF-A0A6L9MH87-F1
#
_cell.length_a   1.000
_cell.length_b   1.000
_cell.length_c   1.000
_cell.angle_alpha   90.00
_cell.angle_beta   90.00
_cell.angle_gamma   90.00
#
_symmetry.space_group_name_H-M   'P 1'
#
loop_
_entity.id
_entity.type
_entity.pdbx_description
1 polymer ?
#
loop_
_entity_poly.entity_id
_entity_poly.type
_entity_poly.pdbx_seq_one_letter_code
_entity_poly.pdbx_strand_id
1 'polypeptide(L)' 'MQTVQVRSAKANFSALVEAAERGEPTTITKHGRPAAVMVPVDAARRIYPDKTDFAEFLMAFPGADEFDRDQTPMRSIDL' A
#
# COMPACT_ATOMS: atom_id res chain seq x y z
N MET A 1 14.14 -13.73 -4.74
CA MET A 1 14.10 -12.35 -5.29
C MET A 1 15.20 -12.23 -6.33
N GLN A 2 14.83 -12.10 -7.60
CA GLN A 2 15.81 -11.96 -8.68
C GLN A 2 16.36 -10.52 -8.72
N THR A 3 17.55 -10.32 -9.27
CA THR A 3 18.16 -8.99 -9.43
C THR A 3 18.61 -8.80 -10.88
N VAL A 4 18.22 -7.69 -11.49
CA VAL A 4 18.54 -7.38 -12.88
C VAL A 4 19.07 -5.95 -13.01
N GLN A 5 19.92 -5.70 -14.02
CA GLN A 5 20.29 -4.34 -14.41
C GLN A 5 19.17 -3.68 -15.21
N VAL A 6 19.05 -2.36 -15.09
CA VAL A 6 18.01 -1.56 -15.79
C VAL A 6 18.00 -1.79 -17.31
N ARG A 7 19.17 -2.01 -17.92
CA ARG A 7 19.28 -2.34 -19.36
C ARG A 7 18.58 -3.68 -19.68
N SER A 8 18.81 -4.71 -18.87
CA SER A 8 18.19 -6.03 -19.04
C SER A 8 16.70 -5.99 -18.73
N ALA A 9 16.30 -5.20 -17.72
CA ALA A 9 14.90 -4.99 -17.38
C ALA A 9 14.11 -4.34 -18.54
N LYS A 10 14.70 -3.35 -19.24
CA LYS A 10 14.08 -2.72 -20.41
C LYS A 10 13.84 -3.73 -21.54
N ALA A 11 14.78 -4.65 -21.78
CA ALA A 11 14.66 -5.64 -22.85
C ALA A 11 13.66 -6.75 -22.53
N ASN A 12 13.45 -7.07 -21.25
CA ASN A 12 12.64 -8.20 -20.79
C ASN A 12 11.45 -7.77 -19.93
N PHE A 13 10.92 -6.56 -20.17
CA PHE A 13 9.94 -5.94 -19.27
C PHE A 13 8.68 -6.79 -19.11
N SER A 14 8.13 -7.32 -20.20
CA SER A 14 6.93 -8.17 -20.16
C SER A 14 7.13 -9.42 -19.30
N ALA A 15 8.27 -10.10 -19.43
CA ALA A 15 8.58 -11.28 -18.62
C ALA A 15 8.73 -10.93 -17.12
N LEU A 16 9.23 -9.74 -16.79
CA LEU A 16 9.28 -9.27 -15.41
C LEU A 16 7.88 -8.98 -14.84
N VAL A 17 6.96 -8.47 -15.67
CA VAL A 17 5.55 -8.29 -15.29
C VAL A 17 4.89 -9.63 -15.02
N GLU A 18 5.05 -10.61 -15.92
CA GLU A 18 4.52 -11.97 -15.72
C GLU A 18 5.09 -12.63 -14.43
N ALA A 19 6.38 -12.42 -14.15
CA ALA A 19 6.98 -12.88 -12.90
C ALA A 19 6.34 -12.20 -11.67
N ALA A 20 6.13 -10.88 -11.73
CA ALA A 20 5.45 -10.15 -10.68
C ALA A 20 4.00 -10.62 -10.48
N GLU A 21 3.26 -10.93 -11.55
CA GLU A 21 1.91 -11.51 -11.49
C GLU A 21 1.88 -12.87 -10.80
N ARG A 22 2.94 -13.69 -10.98
CA ARG A 22 3.12 -14.96 -10.26
C ARG A 22 3.58 -14.81 -8.80
N GLY A 23 3.76 -13.58 -8.31
CA GLY A 23 4.24 -13.36 -6.95
C GLY A 23 5.75 -13.38 -6.80
N GLU A 24 6.53 -13.30 -7.89
CA GLU A 24 8.00 -13.36 -7.87
C GLU A 24 8.61 -11.95 -7.89
N PRO A 25 9.14 -11.43 -6.76
CA PRO A 25 9.70 -10.08 -6.72
C PRO A 25 11.05 -9.99 -7.46
N THR A 26 11.23 -8.90 -8.20
CA THR A 26 12.49 -8.61 -8.92
C THR A 26 13.05 -7.25 -8.53
N THR A 27 14.31 -7.21 -8.08
CA THR A 27 15.05 -5.97 -7.85
C THR A 27 15.70 -5.48 -9.14
N ILE A 28 15.48 -4.22 -9.49
CA ILE A 28 16.12 -3.53 -10.61
C ILE A 28 17.24 -2.66 -10.06
N THR A 29 18.43 -2.82 -10.63
CA THR A 29 19.62 -2.05 -10.30
C THR A 29 19.96 -1.04 -11.38
N LYS A 30 20.54 0.10 -11.00
CA LYS A 30 21.11 1.10 -11.91
C LYS A 30 22.55 1.34 -11.49
N HIS A 31 23.49 1.06 -12.40
CA HIS A 31 24.93 1.11 -12.11
C HIS A 31 25.32 0.27 -10.88
N GLY A 32 24.76 -0.94 -10.77
CA GLY A 32 25.06 -1.88 -9.68
C GLY A 32 24.38 -1.57 -8.34
N ARG A 33 23.66 -0.44 -8.22
CA ARG A 33 22.93 -0.08 -7.00
C ARG A 33 21.43 -0.41 -7.14
N PRO A 34 20.78 -0.99 -6.12
CA PRO A 34 19.33 -1.17 -6.11
C PRO A 34 18.63 0.18 -6.35
N ALA A 35 17.70 0.20 -7.30
CA ALA A 35 16.99 1.42 -7.70
C ALA A 35 15.47 1.27 -7.60
N ALA A 36 14.94 0.08 -7.89
CA ALA A 36 13.51 -0.21 -7.78
C ALA A 36 13.30 -1.71 -7.49
N VAL A 37 12.09 -2.06 -7.05
CA VAL A 37 11.63 -3.45 -6.96
C VAL A 37 10.30 -3.55 -7.68
N MET A 38 10.14 -4.56 -8.53
CA MET A 38 8.88 -4.91 -9.17
C MET A 38 8.22 -6.03 -8.34
N VAL A 39 6.97 -5.80 -7.98
CA VAL A 39 6.14 -6.67 -7.13
C VAL A 39 4.71 -6.69 -7.69
N PRO A 40 3.88 -7.69 -7.34
CA PRO A 40 2.46 -7.63 -7.64
C PRO A 40 1.81 -6.37 -7.05
N VAL A 41 0.76 -5.89 -7.73
CA VAL A 41 0.01 -4.70 -7.30
C VAL A 41 -0.56 -4.87 -5.89
N ASP A 42 -1.08 -6.04 -5.54
CA ASP A 42 -1.63 -6.29 -4.20
C ASP A 42 -0.55 -6.23 -3.10
N ALA A 43 0.68 -6.65 -3.43
CA ALA A 43 1.80 -6.49 -2.51
C ALA A 43 2.17 -5.00 -2.34
N ALA A 44 2.15 -4.22 -3.43
CA ALA A 44 2.38 -2.78 -3.37
C ALA A 44 1.30 -2.07 -2.54
N ARG A 45 0.01 -2.39 -2.72
CA ARG A 45 -1.11 -1.82 -1.96
C ARG A 45 -1.03 -2.07 -0.45
N ARG A 46 -0.45 -3.18 -0.01
CA ARG A 46 -0.24 -3.45 1.43
C ARG A 46 0.85 -2.56 2.03
N ILE A 47 1.87 -2.20 1.24
CA ILE A 47 3.00 -1.36 1.68
C ILE A 47 2.62 0.13 1.57
N TYR A 48 1.91 0.47 0.50
CA TYR A 48 1.44 1.81 0.17
C TYR A 48 -0.10 1.77 0.05
N PRO A 49 -0.81 1.68 1.18
CA PRO A 49 -2.26 1.69 1.15
C PRO A 49 -2.78 2.99 0.54
N ASP A 50 -3.84 2.87 -0.25
CA ASP A 50 -4.57 4.03 -0.73
C ASP A 50 -5.03 4.83 0.50
N LYS A 51 -4.58 6.08 0.59
CA LYS A 51 -5.05 6.98 1.63
C LYS A 51 -6.46 7.39 1.27
N THR A 52 -7.44 6.75 1.87
CA THR A 52 -8.81 7.25 1.92
C THR A 52 -8.79 8.61 2.59
N ASP A 53 -9.46 9.61 2.00
CA ASP A 53 -9.59 10.88 2.69
C ASP A 53 -10.43 10.70 3.97
N PHE A 54 -10.28 11.61 4.93
CA PHE A 54 -10.95 11.42 6.23
C PHE A 54 -12.48 11.38 6.09
N ALA A 55 -13.05 12.07 5.09
CA ALA A 55 -14.48 12.07 4.87
C ALA A 55 -14.96 10.73 4.28
N GLU A 56 -14.28 10.19 3.27
CA GLU A 56 -14.54 8.86 2.70
C GLU A 56 -14.42 7.76 3.76
N PHE A 57 -13.44 7.86 4.66
CA PHE A 57 -13.29 6.92 5.77
C PHE A 57 -14.50 6.95 6.71
N LEU A 58 -14.98 8.15 7.09
CA LEU A 58 -16.17 8.31 7.93
C LEU A 58 -17.45 7.84 7.22
N MET A 59 -17.58 8.10 5.92
CA MET A 59 -18.73 7.64 5.13
C MET A 59 -18.77 6.11 4.99
N ALA A 60 -17.60 5.45 5.01
CA ALA A 60 -17.51 3.99 4.96
C ALA A 60 -17.84 3.33 6.31
N PHE A 61 -18.13 4.08 7.38
CA PHE A 61 -18.41 3.52 8.70
C PHE A 61 -19.73 2.71 8.67
N PRO A 62 -19.69 1.38 8.94
CA PRO A 62 -20.89 0.58 9.02
C PRO A 62 -21.58 0.84 10.37
N GLY A 63 -22.61 1.68 10.38
CA GLY A 63 -23.43 1.96 11.57
C GLY A 63 -23.91 3.40 11.73
N ALA A 64 -23.86 4.22 10.67
CA ALA A 64 -24.26 5.63 10.71
C ALA A 64 -25.77 5.89 10.99
N ASP A 65 -26.59 4.85 11.06
CA ASP A 65 -28.04 5.00 11.09
C ASP A 65 -28.59 5.34 12.49
N GLU A 66 -28.08 4.74 13.58
CA GLU A 66 -28.53 5.05 14.95
C GLU A 66 -27.41 4.85 15.99
N PHE A 67 -26.88 5.96 16.51
CA PHE A 67 -26.08 5.96 17.75
C PHE A 67 -26.81 6.76 18.82
N ASP A 68 -26.93 6.18 20.01
CA ASP A 68 -27.28 6.98 21.18
C ASP A 68 -26.12 7.90 21.54
N ARG A 69 -26.44 9.16 21.82
CA ARG A 69 -25.49 10.10 22.42
C ARG A 69 -25.12 9.59 23.80
N ASP A 70 -23.84 9.27 24.01
CA ASP A 70 -23.33 8.97 25.35
C ASP A 70 -23.55 10.19 26.27
N GLN A 71 -24.37 9.99 27.31
CA GLN A 71 -24.72 11.00 28.31
C GLN A 71 -23.80 10.95 29.54
N THR A 72 -22.78 10.09 29.52
CA THR A 72 -21.82 9.99 30.62
C THR A 72 -21.16 11.36 30.83
N PRO A 73 -21.30 11.97 32.01
CA PRO A 73 -20.69 13.26 32.28
C PRO A 73 -19.16 13.15 32.16
N MET A 74 -18.53 14.20 31.63
CA MET A 74 -17.08 14.30 31.63
C MET A 74 -16.52 14.21 33.05
N ARG A 75 -15.31 13.67 33.19
CA ARG A 75 -14.59 13.70 34.47
C ARG A 75 -14.50 15.14 34.99
N SER A 76 -14.62 15.29 36.31
CA SER A 76 -14.36 16.59 36.95
C SER A 76 -12.95 17.05 36.61
N ILE A 77 -12.83 18.32 36.22
CA ILE A 77 -11.54 18.98 36.05
C ILE A 77 -11.27 19.70 37.38
N ASP A 78 -10.23 19.28 38.10
CA ASP A 78 -9.66 20.10 39.17
C ASP A 78 -8.80 21.19 38.52
N LEU A 79 -9.29 22.44 38.55
CA LEU A 79 -8.61 23.64 38.06
C LEU A 79 -7.86 24.34 39.19
#